data_AF-G4U0Y4-F1
#
_entry.id   AF-G4U0Y4-F1
#
_cell.length_a   1.000
_cell.length_b   1.000
_cell.length_c   1.000
_cell.angle_alpha   90.00
_cell.angle_beta   90.00
_cell.angle_gamma   90.00
#
_symmetry.space_group_name_H-M   'P 1'
#
loop_
_entity.id
_entity.type
_entity.pdbx_description
1 polymer ?
#
loop_
_entity_poly.entity_id
_entity_poly.type
_entity_poly.pdbx_seq_one_letter_code
_entity_poly.pdbx_strand_id
1 'polypeptide(L)'
;MHRSAYDVPPILSIGILGERWPALETLRLTIPAEYRSGGSRLNITVTTLKWLCLTGRPIVTAMVGYMAQHPDAFPFLRSLELESCPEWDILIIMLEQRLLANVQPLERLIFSRAIPPLLKNVLAHIIHGHVRERSSNYELSMQGNSAIFLDATM
;
A
#
# COMPACT_ATOMS: atom_id res chain seq x y z
N MET A 1 35.09 -9.88 -24.67
CA MET A 1 34.34 -9.53 -23.44
C MET A 1 32.88 -9.36 -23.82
N HIS A 2 32.05 -10.35 -23.45
CA HIS A 2 30.64 -10.43 -23.81
C HIS A 2 29.83 -9.29 -23.20
N ARG A 3 28.98 -8.66 -24.01
CA ARG A 3 27.90 -7.79 -23.53
C ARG A 3 26.90 -8.66 -22.78
N SER A 4 26.77 -8.44 -21.47
CA SER A 4 25.68 -9.01 -20.67
C SER A 4 24.36 -8.54 -21.25
N ALA A 5 23.44 -9.47 -21.48
CA ALA A 5 22.07 -9.18 -21.82
C ALA A 5 21.49 -8.19 -20.80
N TYR A 6 20.73 -7.21 -21.28
CA TYR A 6 19.87 -6.39 -20.45
C TYR A 6 18.85 -7.33 -19.79
N ASP A 7 19.13 -7.79 -18.57
CA ASP A 7 18.14 -8.46 -17.74
C ASP A 7 17.09 -7.40 -17.39
N VAL A 8 16.03 -7.37 -18.19
CA VAL A 8 14.83 -6.60 -17.88
C VAL A 8 14.26 -7.22 -16.61
N PRO A 9 14.15 -6.48 -15.50
CA PRO A 9 13.65 -7.05 -14.26
C PRO A 9 12.25 -7.61 -14.46
N PRO A 10 11.93 -8.76 -13.84
CA PRO A 10 10.65 -9.42 -14.02
C PRO A 10 9.49 -8.51 -13.61
N ILE A 11 8.43 -8.51 -14.41
CA ILE A 11 7.17 -7.85 -14.08
C ILE A 11 6.50 -8.64 -12.95
N LEU A 12 6.05 -7.93 -11.92
CA LEU A 12 5.31 -8.53 -10.85
C LEU A 12 3.90 -8.93 -11.33
N SER A 13 3.54 -10.22 -11.26
CA SER A 13 2.18 -10.69 -11.49
C SER A 13 1.72 -11.60 -10.36
N ILE A 14 0.61 -11.23 -9.71
CA ILE A 14 0.03 -11.98 -8.59
C ILE A 14 -1.44 -12.23 -8.88
N GLY A 15 -1.83 -13.50 -8.84
CA GLY A 15 -3.22 -13.94 -8.95
C GLY A 15 -3.65 -14.68 -7.69
N ILE A 16 -4.57 -14.11 -6.90
CA ILE A 16 -5.15 -14.75 -5.72
C ILE A 16 -6.67 -14.75 -5.89
N LEU A 17 -7.19 -15.89 -6.33
CA LEU A 17 -8.59 -16.04 -6.68
C LEU A 17 -9.41 -16.51 -5.48
N GLY A 18 -10.49 -15.79 -5.15
CA GLY A 18 -11.38 -16.11 -4.04
C GLY A 18 -11.95 -17.52 -4.09
N GLU A 19 -12.26 -18.02 -5.29
CA GLU A 19 -12.78 -19.39 -5.49
C GLU A 19 -11.83 -20.49 -4.99
N ARG A 20 -10.52 -20.24 -5.04
CA ARG A 20 -9.50 -21.18 -4.56
C ARG A 20 -9.21 -21.04 -3.08
N TRP A 21 -9.57 -19.90 -2.51
CA TRP A 21 -9.25 -19.53 -1.13
C TRP A 21 -10.44 -18.82 -0.45
N PRO A 22 -11.63 -19.46 -0.39
CA PRO A 22 -12.87 -18.78 0.02
C PRO A 22 -12.92 -18.39 1.50
N ALA A 23 -12.04 -18.97 2.33
CA ALA A 23 -11.92 -18.68 3.75
C ALA A 23 -10.61 -17.94 4.10
N LEU A 24 -9.93 -17.35 3.11
CA LEU A 24 -8.68 -16.65 3.35
C LEU A 24 -8.93 -15.32 4.07
N GLU A 25 -8.58 -15.28 5.35
CA GLU A 25 -8.74 -14.09 6.18
C GLU A 25 -7.42 -13.32 6.37
N THR A 26 -6.28 -13.98 6.19
CA THR A 26 -4.95 -13.38 6.39
C THR A 26 -4.05 -13.69 5.21
N LEU A 27 -3.36 -12.68 4.71
CA LEU A 27 -2.45 -12.80 3.59
C LEU A 27 -1.16 -12.02 3.88
N ARG A 28 -0.02 -12.68 3.72
CA ARG A 28 1.30 -12.05 3.74
C ARG A 28 1.95 -12.21 2.38
N LEU A 29 2.38 -11.11 1.78
CA LEU A 29 3.08 -11.09 0.50
C LEU A 29 4.45 -10.44 0.68
N THR A 30 5.49 -11.18 0.32
CA THR A 30 6.87 -10.71 0.37
C THR A 30 7.46 -10.77 -1.02
N ILE A 31 7.82 -9.60 -1.57
CA ILE A 31 8.42 -9.48 -2.88
C ILE A 31 9.77 -8.77 -2.76
N PRO A 32 10.86 -9.42 -3.22
CA PRO A 32 12.18 -8.83 -3.18
C PRO A 32 12.28 -7.50 -3.96
N ALA A 33 13.28 -6.68 -3.61
CA ALA A 33 13.44 -5.34 -4.15
C ALA A 33 13.87 -5.31 -5.63
N GLU A 34 14.36 -6.41 -6.18
CA GLU A 34 14.77 -6.54 -7.57
C GLU A 34 13.62 -6.50 -8.58
N TYR A 35 12.37 -6.68 -8.13
CA TYR A 35 11.20 -6.55 -9.00
C TYR A 35 10.91 -5.08 -9.32
N ARG A 36 10.48 -4.79 -10.55
CA ARG A 36 10.03 -3.43 -10.92
C ARG A 36 8.60 -3.19 -10.42
N SER A 37 8.38 -2.02 -9.82
CA SER A 37 7.04 -1.56 -9.44
C SER A 37 6.16 -1.22 -10.66
N GLY A 38 6.77 -0.80 -11.77
CA GLY A 38 6.08 -0.37 -12.99
C GLY A 38 5.55 -1.55 -13.82
N GLY A 39 4.24 -1.60 -14.02
CA GLY A 39 3.58 -2.63 -14.84
C GLY A 39 3.05 -3.86 -14.07
N SER A 40 2.99 -3.78 -12.74
CA SER A 40 2.50 -4.87 -11.89
C SER A 40 1.06 -5.27 -12.23
N ARG A 41 0.79 -6.57 -12.36
CA ARG A 41 -0.55 -7.13 -12.60
C ARG A 41 -1.05 -7.83 -11.34
N LEU A 42 -1.96 -7.18 -10.62
CA LEU A 42 -2.65 -7.75 -9.47
C LEU A 42 -4.04 -8.21 -9.91
N ASN A 43 -4.36 -9.48 -9.67
CA ASN A 43 -5.70 -10.03 -9.82
C ASN A 43 -6.06 -10.73 -8.51
N ILE A 44 -6.67 -9.98 -7.59
CA ILE A 44 -7.01 -10.48 -6.26
C ILE A 44 -8.51 -10.31 -6.04
N THR A 45 -9.22 -11.43 -5.93
CA THR A 45 -10.69 -11.46 -5.80
C THR A 45 -11.16 -12.00 -4.46
N VAL A 46 -10.24 -12.18 -3.49
CA VAL A 46 -10.58 -12.61 -2.13
C VAL A 46 -11.28 -11.47 -1.39
N THR A 47 -12.57 -11.66 -1.09
CA THR A 47 -13.37 -10.66 -0.37
C THR A 47 -13.29 -10.81 1.15
N THR A 48 -13.01 -12.02 1.65
CA THR A 48 -12.99 -12.37 3.09
C THR A 48 -11.76 -11.87 3.85
N LEU A 49 -10.82 -11.23 3.17
CA LEU A 49 -9.53 -10.85 3.73
C LEU A 49 -9.71 -9.79 4.83
N LYS A 50 -9.18 -10.07 6.03
CA LYS A 50 -9.23 -9.19 7.22
C LYS A 50 -7.87 -8.58 7.55
N TRP A 51 -6.79 -9.28 7.24
CA TRP A 51 -5.42 -8.82 7.48
C TRP A 51 -4.54 -9.02 6.25
N LEU A 52 -3.87 -7.95 5.82
CA LEU A 52 -2.90 -7.94 4.73
C LEU A 52 -1.56 -7.40 5.24
N CYS A 53 -0.50 -8.18 5.05
CA CYS A 53 0.87 -7.79 5.35
C CYS A 53 1.71 -7.80 4.07
N LEU A 54 2.39 -6.69 3.80
CA LEU A 54 3.15 -6.48 2.57
C LEU A 54 4.60 -6.15 2.88
N THR A 55 5.52 -6.93 2.33
CA THR A 55 6.96 -6.75 2.45
C THR A 55 7.58 -6.54 1.08
N GLY A 56 8.29 -5.43 0.92
CA GLY A 56 8.96 -5.06 -0.33
C GLY A 56 8.28 -3.88 -1.03
N ARG A 57 9.09 -2.93 -1.49
CA ARG A 57 8.61 -1.72 -2.16
C ARG A 57 7.71 -2.02 -3.38
N PRO A 58 8.04 -2.97 -4.28
CA PRO A 58 7.23 -3.22 -5.48
C PRO A 58 5.80 -3.65 -5.15
N ILE A 59 5.62 -4.54 -4.18
CA ILE A 59 4.29 -5.01 -3.78
C ILE A 59 3.52 -3.98 -2.98
N VAL A 60 4.19 -3.23 -2.10
CA VAL A 60 3.54 -2.15 -1.35
C VAL A 60 3.00 -1.10 -2.32
N THR A 61 3.82 -0.60 -3.25
CA THR A 61 3.37 0.37 -4.27
C THR A 61 2.23 -0.20 -5.11
N ALA A 62 2.39 -1.42 -5.64
CA ALA A 62 1.37 -2.02 -6.51
C ALA A 62 0.04 -2.24 -5.79
N MET A 63 0.06 -2.75 -4.56
CA MET A 63 -1.15 -3.06 -3.80
C MET A 63 -1.85 -1.80 -3.32
N VAL A 64 -1.11 -0.82 -2.79
CA VAL A 64 -1.71 0.45 -2.35
C VAL A 64 -2.31 1.20 -3.54
N GLY A 65 -1.63 1.21 -4.70
CA GLY A 65 -2.17 1.76 -5.94
C GLY A 65 -3.41 1.01 -6.44
N TYR A 66 -3.42 -0.32 -6.38
CA TYR A 66 -4.59 -1.14 -6.72
C TYR A 66 -5.78 -0.83 -5.82
N MET A 67 -5.58 -0.77 -4.51
CA MET A 67 -6.63 -0.43 -3.55
C MET A 67 -7.12 1.02 -3.69
N ALA A 68 -6.28 1.94 -4.17
CA ALA A 68 -6.70 3.31 -4.49
C ALA A 68 -7.64 3.37 -5.71
N GLN A 69 -7.41 2.51 -6.71
CA GLN A 69 -8.22 2.44 -7.93
C GLN A 69 -9.49 1.59 -7.74
N HIS A 70 -9.47 0.65 -6.81
CA HIS A 70 -10.56 -0.26 -6.48
C HIS A 70 -10.87 -0.18 -4.99
N PRO A 71 -11.55 0.89 -4.53
CA PRO A 71 -11.75 1.13 -3.10
C PRO A 71 -12.58 0.04 -2.41
N ASP A 72 -13.44 -0.65 -3.16
CA ASP A 72 -14.26 -1.79 -2.76
C ASP A 72 -13.47 -3.11 -2.65
N ALA A 73 -12.22 -3.15 -3.13
CA ALA A 73 -11.36 -4.29 -2.93
C ALA A 73 -11.13 -4.54 -1.43
N PHE A 74 -11.18 -5.80 -1.02
CA PHE A 74 -11.04 -6.22 0.39
C PHE A 74 -12.04 -5.49 1.32
N PRO A 75 -13.35 -5.73 1.15
CA PRO A 75 -14.38 -5.00 1.89
C PRO A 75 -14.34 -5.24 3.40
N PHE A 76 -13.78 -6.37 3.84
CA PHE A 76 -13.64 -6.74 5.25
C PHE A 76 -12.24 -6.52 5.82
N LEU A 77 -11.35 -5.85 5.07
CA LEU A 77 -9.99 -5.60 5.53
C LEU A 77 -10.02 -4.65 6.72
N ARG A 78 -9.43 -5.09 7.83
CA ARG A 78 -9.34 -4.34 9.09
C ARG A 78 -7.91 -3.96 9.43
N SER A 79 -6.93 -4.71 8.95
CA SER A 79 -5.52 -4.50 9.30
C SER A 79 -4.66 -4.51 8.03
N LEU A 80 -3.92 -3.44 7.82
CA LEU A 80 -2.93 -3.31 6.76
C LEU A 80 -1.55 -3.07 7.39
N GLU A 81 -0.61 -3.96 7.13
CA GLU A 81 0.77 -3.86 7.59
C GLU A 81 1.71 -3.66 6.40
N LEU A 82 2.48 -2.57 6.45
CA LEU A 82 3.39 -2.15 5.40
C LEU A 82 4.82 -2.21 5.95
N GLU A 83 5.54 -3.29 5.62
CA GLU A 83 6.94 -3.46 6.03
C GLU A 83 7.91 -2.67 5.15
N SER A 84 7.41 -2.03 4.09
CA SER A 84 8.13 -1.05 3.27
C SER A 84 7.34 0.25 3.19
N CYS A 85 8.05 1.38 3.11
CA CYS A 85 7.42 2.69 3.06
C CYS A 85 6.59 2.84 1.76
N PRO A 86 5.28 3.13 1.86
CA PRO A 86 4.46 3.41 0.69
C PRO A 86 4.71 4.82 0.16
N GLU A 87 4.21 5.07 -1.04
CA GLU A 87 3.99 6.45 -1.50
C GLU A 87 2.83 7.05 -0.68
N TRP A 88 3.16 8.05 0.14
CA TRP A 88 2.26 8.58 1.17
C TRP A 88 1.00 9.22 0.61
N ASP A 89 1.12 9.92 -0.52
CA ASP A 89 -0.02 10.51 -1.24
C ASP A 89 -0.97 9.44 -1.77
N ILE A 90 -0.45 8.38 -2.39
CA ILE A 90 -1.26 7.25 -2.87
C ILE A 90 -1.94 6.52 -1.70
N LEU A 91 -1.22 6.31 -0.60
CA LEU A 91 -1.79 5.73 0.61
C LEU A 91 -2.97 6.57 1.14
N ILE A 92 -2.79 7.88 1.22
CA ILE A 92 -3.85 8.78 1.69
C ILE A 92 -5.04 8.75 0.74
N ILE A 93 -4.80 8.85 -0.58
CA ILE A 93 -5.86 8.71 -1.60
C ILE A 93 -6.60 7.39 -1.40
N MET A 94 -5.89 6.28 -1.22
CA MET A 94 -6.49 4.96 -1.00
C MET A 94 -7.44 4.95 0.20
N LEU A 95 -6.99 5.47 1.34
CA LEU A 95 -7.80 5.52 2.56
C LEU A 95 -9.04 6.40 2.37
N GLU A 96 -8.90 7.56 1.73
CA GLU A 96 -10.03 8.45 1.43
C GLU A 96 -11.05 7.81 0.47
N GLN A 97 -10.57 7.17 -0.61
CA GLN A 97 -11.44 6.48 -1.56
C GLN A 97 -12.22 5.35 -0.89
N ARG A 98 -11.60 4.61 0.04
CA ARG A 98 -12.30 3.58 0.84
C ARG A 98 -13.40 4.17 1.72
N LEU A 99 -13.14 5.31 2.37
CA LEU A 99 -14.17 5.99 3.17
C LEU A 99 -15.33 6.48 2.29
N LEU A 100 -15.02 7.08 1.13
CA LEU A 100 -16.04 7.58 0.19
C LEU A 100 -16.87 6.45 -0.42
N ALA A 101 -16.27 5.29 -0.65
CA ALA A 101 -16.95 4.08 -1.10
C ALA A 101 -17.77 3.40 0.01
N ASN A 102 -17.80 3.96 1.23
CA ASN A 102 -18.50 3.42 2.40
C ASN A 102 -18.07 1.98 2.74
N VAL A 103 -16.80 1.67 2.49
CA VAL A 103 -16.19 0.39 2.85
C VAL A 103 -15.80 0.42 4.33
N GLN A 104 -15.76 -0.75 4.97
CA GLN A 104 -15.33 -0.83 6.37
C GLN A 104 -13.96 -0.14 6.56
N PRO A 105 -13.88 0.84 7.49
CA PRO A 105 -12.62 1.51 7.78
C PRO A 105 -11.56 0.52 8.27
N LEU A 106 -10.30 0.79 7.95
CA LEU A 106 -9.21 0.06 8.57
C LEU A 106 -9.19 0.34 10.07
N GLU A 107 -9.11 -0.70 10.90
CA GLU A 107 -8.92 -0.57 12.35
C GLU A 107 -7.45 -0.34 12.69
N ARG A 108 -6.53 -0.90 11.88
CA ARG A 108 -5.09 -0.84 12.11
C ARG A 108 -4.32 -0.61 10.82
N LEU A 109 -3.44 0.39 10.84
CA LEU A 109 -2.44 0.65 9.81
C LEU A 109 -1.06 0.62 10.47
N ILE A 110 -0.26 -0.38 10.15
CA ILE A 110 1.00 -0.70 10.81
C ILE A 110 2.14 -0.44 9.84
N PHE A 111 3.20 0.20 10.30
CA PHE A 111 4.41 0.47 9.52
C PHE A 111 5.62 -0.09 10.25
N SER A 112 6.55 -0.68 9.51
CA SER A 112 7.85 -1.10 10.06
C SER A 112 8.80 0.07 10.36
N ARG A 113 8.52 1.25 9.77
CA ARG A 113 9.34 2.46 9.90
C ARG A 113 8.59 3.58 10.59
N ALA A 114 9.35 4.53 11.16
CA ALA A 114 8.80 5.73 11.74
C ALA A 114 7.98 6.52 10.70
N ILE A 115 6.75 6.86 11.06
CA ILE A 115 5.90 7.72 10.23
C ILE A 115 6.24 9.18 10.57
N PRO A 116 6.42 10.06 9.56
CA PRO A 116 6.60 11.49 9.80
C PRO A 116 5.46 12.07 10.68
N PRO A 117 5.75 12.90 11.70
CA PRO A 117 4.74 13.36 12.67
C PRO A 117 3.51 14.00 12.05
N LEU A 118 3.68 14.80 11.00
CA LEU A 118 2.56 15.44 10.29
C LEU A 118 1.65 14.41 9.61
N LEU A 119 2.24 13.36 9.02
CA LEU A 119 1.49 12.28 8.39
C LEU A 119 0.75 11.41 9.40
N LYS A 120 1.31 11.21 10.62
CA LYS A 120 0.61 10.48 11.69
C LYS A 120 -0.76 11.08 11.98
N ASN A 121 -0.84 12.41 12.12
CA ASN A 121 -2.09 13.09 12.41
C ASN A 121 -3.10 12.95 11.27
N VAL A 122 -2.64 13.11 10.02
CA VAL A 122 -3.48 12.94 8.82
C VAL A 122 -4.03 11.52 8.73
N LEU A 123 -3.15 10.52 8.85
CA LEU A 123 -3.54 9.11 8.79
C LEU A 123 -4.49 8.71 9.92
N ALA A 124 -4.24 9.18 11.14
CA ALA A 124 -5.12 8.93 12.28
C ALA A 124 -6.53 9.51 12.05
N HIS A 125 -6.64 10.74 11.54
CA HIS A 125 -7.94 11.33 11.23
C HIS A 125 -8.71 10.54 10.18
N ILE A 126 -8.06 10.11 9.09
CA ILE A 126 -8.70 9.36 8.02
C ILE A 126 -9.13 7.97 8.52
N ILE A 127 -8.28 7.28 9.28
CA ILE A 127 -8.63 5.97 9.89
C ILE A 127 -9.86 6.08 10.79
N HIS A 128 -10.05 7.21 11.46
CA HIS A 128 -11.23 7.48 12.30
C HIS A 128 -12.46 7.99 11.51
N GLY A 129 -12.40 8.00 10.17
CA GLY A 129 -13.51 8.40 9.31
C GLY A 129 -13.66 9.90 9.11
N HIS A 130 -12.64 10.70 9.45
CA HIS A 130 -12.67 12.15 9.24
C HIS A 130 -11.93 12.53 7.95
N VAL A 131 -12.69 12.98 6.96
CA VAL A 131 -12.15 13.67 5.78
C VAL A 131 -12.05 15.16 6.11
N ARG A 132 -10.84 15.67 6.35
CA ARG A 132 -10.57 17.09 6.58
C ARG A 132 -9.95 17.74 5.34
N GLU A 133 -10.07 19.06 5.23
CA GLU A 133 -9.15 19.82 4.38
C GLU A 133 -7.71 19.53 4.81
N ARG A 134 -6.91 19.04 3.88
CA ARG A 134 -5.49 18.72 4.06
C ARG A 134 -4.65 19.43 3.00
N SER A 135 -3.36 19.55 3.26
CA SER A 135 -2.37 19.97 2.26
C SER A 135 -2.50 19.13 0.99
N SER A 136 -2.14 19.71 -0.15
CA SER A 136 -2.23 19.03 -1.43
C SER A 136 -1.43 17.71 -1.46
N ASN A 137 -1.82 16.76 -2.32
CA ASN A 137 -1.08 15.51 -2.51
C ASN A 137 0.41 15.76 -2.81
N TYR A 138 0.70 16.83 -3.57
CA TYR A 138 2.06 17.25 -3.87
C TYR A 138 2.86 17.61 -2.61
N GLU A 139 2.29 18.42 -1.72
CA GLU A 139 2.95 18.83 -0.47
C GLU A 139 3.18 17.63 0.46
N LEU A 140 2.23 16.70 0.52
CA LEU A 140 2.34 15.49 1.34
C LEU A 140 3.39 14.52 0.81
N SER A 141 3.46 14.34 -0.51
CA SER A 141 4.51 13.57 -1.17
C SER A 141 5.88 14.18 -0.92
N MET A 142 6.02 15.50 -1.07
CA MET A 142 7.26 16.22 -0.76
C MET A 142 7.67 16.08 0.70
N GLN A 143 6.76 16.26 1.65
CA GLN A 143 7.07 16.13 3.08
C GLN A 143 7.46 14.70 3.45
N GLY A 144 6.71 13.71 2.97
CA GLY A 144 6.99 12.31 3.22
C GLY A 144 8.34 11.88 2.67
N ASN A 145 8.64 12.26 1.43
CA ASN A 145 9.93 11.98 0.80
C ASN A 145 11.08 12.74 1.48
N SER A 146 10.89 14.01 1.82
CA SER A 146 11.92 14.81 2.50
C SER A 146 12.27 14.24 3.88
N ALA A 147 11.28 13.76 4.64
CA ALA A 147 11.53 13.11 5.92
C ALA A 147 12.34 11.81 5.76
N ILE A 148 12.10 11.04 4.70
CA ILE A 148 12.87 9.82 4.39
C ILE A 148 14.31 10.14 3.93
N PHE A 149 14.49 11.22 3.16
CA PHE A 149 15.81 11.67 2.72
C PHE A 149 16.67 12.24 3.85
N LEU A 150 16.04 12.89 4.84
CA LEU A 150 16.72 13.46 6.01
C LEU A 150 16.98 12.41 7.10
N ASP A 151 16.22 11.31 7.11
CA ASP A 151 16.47 10.13 7.95
C ASP A 151 17.57 9.23 7.34
N ALA A 152 18.69 9.85 6.93
CA ALA A 152 19.89 9.19 6.42
C ALA A 152 20.83 8.72 7.56
N THR A 153 20.29 8.54 8.76
CA THR A 153 21.00 7.96 9.91
C THR A 153 20.28 6.72 10.39
N MET A 154 20.53 5.59 9.71
CA MET A 154 20.97 4.28 10.23
C MET A 154 20.59 3.14 9.28
#